data_AF-A0AAE9MEW3-F1
#
_entry.id   AF-A0AAE9MEW3-F1
#
_cell.length_a   1.000
_cell.length_b   1.000
_cell.length_c   1.000
_cell.angle_alpha   90.00
_cell.angle_beta   90.00
_cell.angle_gamma   90.00
#
_symmetry.space_group_name_H-M   'P 1'
#
loop_
_entity.id
_entity.type
_entity.pdbx_description
1 polymer ?
#
loop_
_entity_poly.entity_id
_entity_poly.type
_entity_poly.pdbx_seq_one_letter_code
_entity_poly.pdbx_strand_id
1 'polypeptide(L)'
;MKLAEIAVLSVLGLLIWSEWQEWRLNQHDAIALAYQGVPTVSLWQCGQLRQKMADLTEHSAEMQFQYRGQSLSDVSHYLQREWRQQGCEQLLTQQGY
;
A
#
# COMPACT_ATOMS: atom_id res chain seq x y z
N MET A 1 -13.67 2.40 -52.26
CA MET A 1 -14.02 1.57 -51.08
C MET A 1 -15.41 1.04 -51.25
N LYS A 2 -15.62 -0.24 -50.93
CA LYS A 2 -16.94 -0.89 -50.98
C LYS A 2 -17.77 -0.50 -49.75
N LEU A 3 -19.10 -0.46 -49.86
CA LEU A 3 -19.99 -0.14 -48.75
C LEU A 3 -19.78 -1.06 -47.53
N ALA A 4 -19.44 -2.33 -47.77
CA ALA A 4 -19.09 -3.28 -46.73
C ALA A 4 -17.85 -2.86 -45.92
N GLU A 5 -16.83 -2.30 -46.58
CA GLU A 5 -15.62 -1.82 -45.90
C GLU A 5 -15.93 -0.63 -44.99
N ILE A 6 -16.80 0.27 -45.45
CA ILE A 6 -17.26 1.44 -44.67
C ILE A 6 -18.04 0.99 -43.43
N ALA A 7 -18.92 -0.01 -43.57
CA ALA A 7 -19.67 -0.57 -42.45
C ALA A 7 -18.78 -1.27 -41.42
N VAL A 8 -17.75 -1.99 -41.87
CA VAL A 8 -16.79 -2.63 -40.96
C VAL A 8 -15.98 -1.57 -40.20
N LEU A 9 -15.50 -0.54 -40.89
CA LEU A 9 -14.73 0.54 -40.26
C LEU A 9 -15.57 1.35 -39.27
N SER A 10 -16.86 1.58 -39.54
CA SER A 10 -17.73 2.28 -38.62
C SER A 10 -17.97 1.48 -37.34
N VAL A 11 -18.20 0.17 -37.45
CA VAL A 11 -18.34 -0.72 -36.28
C VAL A 11 -17.05 -0.76 -35.46
N LEU A 12 -15.89 -0.89 -36.11
CA LEU A 12 -14.59 -0.87 -35.42
C LEU A 12 -14.35 0.46 -34.71
N GLY A 13 -14.70 1.58 -35.34
CA GLY A 13 -14.60 2.91 -34.71
C GLY A 13 -15.48 3.04 -33.46
N LEU A 14 -16.70 2.49 -33.50
CA LEU A 14 -17.61 2.48 -32.34
C LEU A 14 -17.07 1.62 -31.19
N LEU A 15 -16.51 0.45 -31.50
CA LEU A 15 -15.91 -0.44 -30.48
C LEU A 15 -14.67 0.19 -29.83
N ILE A 16 -13.78 0.80 -30.63
CA ILE A 16 -12.61 1.50 -30.09
C ILE A 16 -13.03 2.66 -29.19
N TRP A 17 -14.10 3.37 -29.58
CA TRP A 17 -14.64 4.47 -28.79
C TRP A 17 -15.21 3.99 -27.44
N SER A 18 -15.94 2.88 -27.40
CA SER A 18 -16.48 2.34 -26.14
C SER A 18 -15.37 1.89 -25.19
N GLU A 19 -14.36 1.17 -25.70
CA GLU A 19 -13.22 0.72 -24.89
C GLU A 19 -12.43 1.90 -24.32
N TRP A 20 -12.26 2.98 -25.10
CA TRP A 20 -11.62 4.21 -24.63
C TRP A 20 -12.41 4.90 -23.51
N GLN A 21 -13.74 4.90 -23.59
CA GLN A 21 -14.60 5.47 -22.55
C GLN A 21 -14.52 4.67 -21.25
N GLU A 22 -14.62 3.34 -21.34
CA GLU A 22 -14.45 2.45 -20.19
C GLU A 22 -13.07 2.63 -19.54
N TRP A 23 -12.01 2.66 -20.33
CA TRP A 23 -10.66 2.91 -19.82
C TRP A 23 -10.57 4.25 -19.07
N ARG A 24 -11.11 5.34 -19.65
CA ARG A 24 -11.11 6.66 -19.00
C ARG A 24 -11.90 6.66 -17.69
N LEU A 25 -13.05 5.97 -17.65
CA LEU A 25 -13.88 5.87 -16.46
C LEU A 25 -13.16 5.05 -15.37
N ASN A 26 -12.46 3.99 -15.76
CA ASN A 26 -11.77 3.09 -14.84
C ASN A 26 -10.35 3.57 -14.43
N GLN A 27 -9.85 4.70 -14.97
CA GLN A 27 -8.53 5.25 -14.63
C GLN A 27 -8.37 5.56 -13.13
N HIS A 28 -9.48 5.87 -12.44
CA HIS A 28 -9.46 6.26 -11.02
C HIS A 28 -10.15 5.23 -10.11
N ASP A 29 -10.76 4.20 -10.69
CA ASP A 29 -11.28 3.04 -9.97
C ASP A 29 -10.15 2.05 -9.72
N ALA A 30 -9.17 2.49 -8.92
CA ALA A 30 -8.23 1.57 -8.31
C ALA A 30 -8.99 0.76 -7.26
N ILE A 31 -9.47 -0.43 -7.64
CA ILE A 31 -9.86 -1.45 -6.67
C ILE A 31 -8.56 -1.88 -6.01
N ALA A 32 -8.30 -1.36 -4.81
CA ALA A 32 -7.33 -1.96 -3.92
C ALA A 32 -7.81 -3.38 -3.64
N LEU A 33 -7.25 -4.35 -4.37
CA LEU A 33 -7.35 -5.76 -3.99
C LEU A 33 -6.72 -5.85 -2.60
N ALA A 34 -7.55 -5.77 -1.58
CA ALA A 34 -7.21 -6.13 -0.22
C ALA A 34 -7.03 -7.64 -0.16
N TYR A 35 -6.13 -8.20 -0.98
CA TYR A 35 -5.54 -9.48 -0.66
C TYR A 35 -4.63 -9.25 0.54
N GLN A 36 -5.28 -9.12 1.69
CA GLN A 36 -4.67 -9.26 3.00
C GLN A 36 -4.43 -10.75 3.16
N GLY A 37 -3.46 -11.29 2.43
CA GLY A 37 -2.95 -12.63 2.74
C GLY A 37 -2.73 -12.72 4.25
N VAL A 38 -2.93 -13.91 4.84
CA VAL A 38 -2.76 -14.09 6.29
C VAL A 38 -1.42 -13.48 6.68
N PRO A 39 -1.39 -12.45 7.56
CA PRO A 39 -0.13 -11.85 7.96
C PRO A 39 0.78 -12.97 8.46
N THR A 40 1.92 -13.19 7.79
CA THR A 40 2.90 -14.19 8.23
C THR A 40 3.63 -13.73 9.50
N VAL A 41 3.44 -12.46 9.87
CA VAL A 41 3.91 -11.86 11.11
C VAL A 41 3.01 -12.27 12.28
N SER A 42 3.64 -12.58 13.40
CA SER A 42 2.93 -12.84 14.66
C SER A 42 2.61 -11.54 15.41
N LEU A 43 1.61 -11.60 16.29
CA LEU A 43 1.33 -10.50 17.23
C LEU A 43 2.53 -10.11 18.07
N TRP A 44 3.35 -11.09 18.45
CA TRP A 44 4.54 -10.84 19.25
C TRP A 44 5.54 -9.98 18.48
N GLN A 45 5.75 -10.25 17.19
CA GLN A 45 6.64 -9.45 16.34
C GLN A 45 6.12 -8.02 16.17
N CYS A 46 4.80 -7.85 15.97
CA CYS A 46 4.20 -6.52 15.91
C CYS A 46 4.26 -5.79 17.27
N GLY A 47 4.08 -6.50 18.38
CA GLY A 47 4.23 -5.97 19.74
C GLY A 47 5.63 -5.45 20.02
N GLN A 48 6.67 -6.21 19.61
CA GLN A 48 8.06 -5.78 19.71
C GLN A 48 8.34 -4.52 18.88
N LEU A 49 7.78 -4.44 17.67
CA LEU A 49 7.94 -3.26 16.83
C LEU A 49 7.24 -2.03 17.41
N ARG A 50 6.03 -2.22 17.96
CA ARG A 50 5.29 -1.17 18.68
C ARG A 50 6.05 -0.68 19.90
N GLN A 51 6.65 -1.58 20.68
CA GLN A 51 7.49 -1.23 21.82
C GLN A 51 8.67 -0.36 21.38
N LYS A 52 9.40 -0.75 20.33
CA LYS A 52 10.53 0.05 19.81
C LYS A 52 10.11 1.44 19.36
N MET A 53 8.95 1.58 18.73
CA MET A 53 8.41 2.90 18.34
C MET A 53 8.04 3.74 19.56
N ALA A 54 7.46 3.13 20.59
CA ALA A 54 7.15 3.78 21.85
C ALA A 54 8.43 4.23 22.58
N ASP A 55 9.42 3.34 22.70
CA ASP A 55 10.73 3.63 23.31
C ASP A 55 11.44 4.78 22.59
N LEU A 56 11.37 4.83 21.25
CA LEU A 56 11.94 5.93 20.48
C LEU A 56 11.27 7.27 20.79
N THR A 57 9.97 7.26 21.08
CA THR A 57 9.19 8.47 21.38
C THR A 57 9.40 8.92 22.83
N GLU A 58 9.38 7.98 23.77
CA GLU A 58 9.43 8.22 25.22
C GLU A 58 10.87 8.41 25.72
N HIS A 59 11.82 7.62 25.21
CA HIS A 59 13.23 7.59 25.64
C HIS A 59 14.17 8.09 24.53
N SER A 60 13.71 9.05 23.72
CA SER A 60 14.45 9.59 22.56
C SER A 60 15.87 10.04 22.90
N ALA A 61 16.08 10.68 24.06
CA ALA A 61 17.39 11.16 24.50
C ALA A 61 18.37 10.01 24.81
N GLU A 62 17.88 8.91 25.37
CA GLU A 62 18.69 7.71 25.65
C GLU A 62 18.98 6.94 24.36
N MET A 63 17.97 6.84 23.49
CA MET A 63 18.07 6.20 22.17
C MET A 63 19.07 6.91 21.24
N GLN A 64 19.25 8.23 21.38
CA GLN A 64 20.24 8.98 20.61
C GLN A 64 21.68 8.48 20.85
N PHE A 65 21.97 7.96 22.05
CA PHE A 65 23.25 7.34 22.35
C PHE A 65 23.38 5.90 21.86
N GLN A 66 22.25 5.21 21.65
CA GLN A 66 22.21 3.83 21.15
C GLN A 66 22.35 3.78 19.62
N TYR A 67 21.80 4.77 18.91
CA TYR A 67 21.83 4.86 17.45
C TYR A 67 22.93 5.80 16.92
N ARG A 68 24.10 5.88 17.59
CA ARG A 68 25.18 6.84 17.29
C ARG A 68 25.43 6.99 15.78
N GLY A 69 25.08 8.16 15.24
CA GLY A 69 25.28 8.53 13.84
C GLY A 69 24.05 8.40 12.94
N GLN A 70 22.96 7.79 13.39
CA GLN A 70 21.66 7.83 12.70
C GLN A 70 20.77 8.91 13.30
N SER A 71 20.09 9.67 12.44
CA SER A 71 19.06 10.60 12.91
C SER A 71 17.90 9.80 13.49
N LEU A 72 17.37 10.21 14.65
CA LEU A 72 16.18 9.61 15.24
C LEU A 72 14.97 9.71 14.30
N SER A 73 14.92 10.72 13.42
CA SER A 73 13.92 10.82 12.36
C SER A 73 14.01 9.65 11.36
N ASP A 74 15.23 9.27 10.97
CA ASP A 74 15.46 8.19 10.01
C ASP A 74 15.10 6.85 10.64
N VAL A 75 15.45 6.66 11.91
CA VAL A 75 15.06 5.48 12.70
C VAL A 75 13.54 5.41 12.81
N SER A 76 12.86 6.52 13.13
CA SER A 76 11.39 6.57 13.18
C SER A 76 10.77 6.20 11.83
N HIS A 77 11.24 6.80 10.74
CA HIS A 77 10.75 6.49 9.39
C HIS A 77 10.99 5.03 8.99
N TYR A 78 12.11 4.46 9.40
CA TYR A 78 12.41 3.04 9.20
C TYR A 78 11.41 2.15 9.94
N LEU A 79 11.20 2.37 11.24
CA LEU A 79 10.26 1.57 12.04
C LEU A 79 8.81 1.70 11.52
N GLN A 80 8.40 2.89 11.09
CA GLN A 80 7.08 3.11 10.47
C GLN A 80 6.94 2.41 9.12
N ARG A 81 8.04 2.24 8.38
CA ARG A 81 8.05 1.46 7.14
C ARG A 81 7.90 -0.02 7.44
N GLU A 82 8.67 -0.55 8.39
CA GLU A 82 8.58 -1.93 8.85
C GLU A 82 7.17 -2.28 9.34
N TRP A 83 6.53 -1.38 10.11
CA TRP A 83 5.16 -1.57 10.60
C TRP A 83 4.17 -1.83 9.48
N ARG A 84 4.26 -1.02 8.42
CA ARG A 84 3.40 -1.12 7.24
C ARG A 84 3.74 -2.35 6.40
N GLN A 85 5.03 -2.63 6.18
CA GLN A 85 5.48 -3.76 5.37
C GLN A 85 5.13 -5.11 5.99
N GLN A 86 5.20 -5.21 7.32
CA GLN A 86 4.83 -6.42 8.04
C GLN A 86 3.31 -6.59 8.17
N GLY A 87 2.50 -5.58 7.82
CA GLY A 87 1.05 -5.66 7.92
C GLY A 87 0.52 -5.63 9.35
N CYS A 88 1.27 -5.07 10.30
CA CYS A 88 0.90 -5.06 11.72
C CYS A 88 -0.41 -4.32 11.99
N GLU A 89 -0.71 -3.26 11.24
CA GLU A 89 -1.99 -2.54 11.31
C GLU A 89 -3.17 -3.47 10.99
N GLN A 90 -3.04 -4.28 9.93
CA GLN A 90 -4.07 -5.21 9.49
C GLN A 90 -4.24 -6.36 10.49
N LEU A 91 -3.13 -6.89 11.01
CA LEU A 91 -3.17 -7.95 12.03
C LEU A 91 -3.90 -7.50 13.30
N LEU A 92 -3.62 -6.28 13.80
CA LEU A 92 -4.29 -5.76 14.99
C LEU A 92 -5.78 -5.52 14.75
N THR A 93 -6.13 -4.93 13.61
CA THR A 93 -7.54 -4.70 13.21
C THR A 93 -8.30 -6.04 13.13
N GLN A 94 -7.69 -7.08 12.56
CA GLN A 94 -8.30 -8.42 12.47
C GLN A 94 -8.51 -9.08 13.84
N GLN A 95 -7.78 -8.66 14.87
CA GLN A 95 -7.87 -9.21 16.21
C GLN A 95 -8.64 -8.33 17.21
N GLY A 96 -9.15 -7.18 16.75
CA GLY A 96 -9.93 -6.25 17.57
C GLY A 96 -9.11 -5.40 18.53
N TYR A 97 -7.83 -5.12 18.20
CA TYR A 97 -6.95 -4.22 18.93
C TYR A 97 -6.78 -2.87 18.26
#